data_AF-A0A0E0HUR7-F1
#
_entry.id   AF-A0A0E0HUR7-F1
#
_cell.length_a   1.000
_cell.length_b   1.000
_cell.length_c   1.000
_cell.angle_alpha   90.00
_cell.angle_beta   90.00
_cell.angle_gamma   90.00
#
_symmetry.space_group_name_H-M   'P 1'
#
loop_
_entity.id
_entity.type
_entity.pdbx_description
1 polymer ?
#
loop_
_entity_poly.entity_id
_entity_poly.type
_entity_poly.pdbx_seq_one_letter_code
_entity_poly.pdbx_strand_id
1 'polypeptide(L)'
;MGAELRHDDMEVAEEDISDSQAFRFVEHVLQSVRMDPFQVDLRDKEEYDSLLSIVDSSKKRSYDDEALLVTTLKALSEAVSKIDIMYHHALLNNAAVADQFLRECLQMLVNNFTPPGSLTAFIGQPRWLARKKEIYSQLHESLRMISDTVPLAPRMLKDIIDRSMPKLFDNKAKMVSFVECMLGLDNDRMGDLIGALLLAKVVDLLTELDVNITWEDILQDEHNKGNACAEKLDGLMVVFCEHLKSCKEHGRLPQEFDILKTIFRASVLRVHKSKFAQFIMFYACSLDPEICGLEFALFLSDIFIKKEEDSISRLVDWCVDYCDLQNNIGITTKPINHQIFYASCQAVMYILCFRLRSIMDYPNLKAQLFNMPFGYILTHPLEPLKVCLPSIVDEFLRQAKAARLFNASVHSEFEDALESDLSKTFGGMNRLDMFFPFDPYLLKESDRYMRPNFEYWSMVKTTYNNYNSDVDDELVDLDAPEMNVGSLDDHVEIDLNSDDDLEYSMNKMSITPNRSFFHQIMANSDTGLTMPARIRPSVSPPS
;
A
#
# COMPACT_ATOMS: atom_id res chain seq x y z
N MET A 1 -66.94 -6.27 -71.05
CA MET A 1 -66.11 -6.22 -72.28
C MET A 1 -65.29 -4.94 -72.25
N GLY A 2 -63.96 -5.04 -72.40
CA GLY A 2 -63.15 -3.96 -72.99
C GLY A 2 -62.25 -3.12 -72.07
N ALA A 3 -61.10 -3.71 -71.71
CA ALA A 3 -59.73 -3.15 -71.81
C ALA A 3 -59.36 -1.77 -71.20
N GLU A 4 -58.49 -1.88 -70.17
CA GLU A 4 -57.12 -1.33 -70.06
C GLU A 4 -56.77 0.07 -70.60
N LEU A 5 -56.09 0.85 -69.75
CA LEU A 5 -54.76 1.40 -70.05
C LEU A 5 -53.95 1.56 -68.75
N ARG A 6 -52.75 0.99 -68.77
CA ARG A 6 -51.71 1.02 -67.73
C ARG A 6 -51.12 2.43 -67.58
N HIS A 7 -50.68 2.75 -66.37
CA HIS A 7 -49.44 3.49 -66.18
C HIS A 7 -48.68 2.83 -65.03
N ASP A 8 -47.61 2.12 -65.41
CA ASP A 8 -46.50 1.76 -64.53
C ASP A 8 -45.82 3.05 -64.08
N ASP A 9 -45.60 3.22 -62.78
CA ASP A 9 -44.51 4.02 -62.21
C ASP A 9 -44.19 3.46 -60.82
N MET A 10 -43.43 2.35 -60.85
CA MET A 10 -42.27 2.07 -60.01
C MET A 10 -42.37 2.48 -58.53
N GLU A 11 -42.88 1.58 -57.68
CA GLU A 11 -42.45 1.51 -56.28
C GLU A 11 -40.93 1.30 -56.26
N VAL A 12 -40.19 2.37 -55.97
CA VAL A 12 -38.82 2.23 -55.47
C VAL A 12 -38.97 1.58 -54.12
N ALA A 13 -38.80 0.26 -54.06
CA ALA A 13 -38.61 -0.45 -52.82
C ALA A 13 -37.33 0.11 -52.19
N GLU A 14 -37.49 1.09 -51.28
CA GLU A 14 -36.44 1.44 -50.33
C GLU A 14 -36.21 0.18 -49.49
N GLU A 15 -35.12 -0.53 -49.77
CA GLU A 15 -34.69 -1.67 -48.98
C GLU A 15 -34.33 -1.15 -47.58
N ASP A 16 -35.29 -1.24 -46.65
CA ASP A 16 -35.02 -1.13 -45.22
C ASP A 16 -33.89 -2.12 -44.88
N ILE A 17 -32.72 -1.58 -44.54
CA ILE A 17 -31.54 -2.38 -44.17
C ILE A 17 -31.93 -3.23 -42.96
N SER A 18 -31.93 -4.57 -43.10
CA SER A 18 -32.24 -5.44 -41.96
C SER A 18 -31.15 -5.31 -40.89
N ASP A 19 -31.51 -5.44 -39.61
CA ASP A 19 -30.57 -5.45 -38.47
C ASP A 19 -29.36 -6.38 -38.71
N SER A 20 -29.57 -7.51 -39.40
CA SER A 20 -28.53 -8.48 -39.71
C SER A 20 -27.53 -8.01 -40.77
N GLN A 21 -27.99 -7.20 -41.74
CA GLN A 21 -27.13 -6.59 -42.75
C GLN A 21 -26.35 -5.42 -42.15
N ALA A 22 -27.00 -4.61 -41.31
CA ALA A 22 -26.35 -3.55 -40.57
C ALA A 22 -25.21 -4.09 -39.67
N PHE A 23 -25.46 -5.18 -38.95
CA PHE A 23 -24.42 -5.83 -38.13
C PHE A 23 -23.20 -6.26 -38.96
N ARG A 24 -23.41 -6.97 -40.09
CA ARG A 24 -22.29 -7.42 -40.93
C ARG A 24 -21.52 -6.26 -41.56
N PHE A 25 -22.23 -5.20 -41.96
CA PHE A 25 -21.61 -4.00 -42.48
C PHE A 25 -20.72 -3.32 -41.42
N VAL A 26 -21.27 -3.08 -40.23
CA VAL A 26 -20.52 -2.49 -39.11
C VAL A 26 -19.32 -3.37 -38.73
N GLU A 27 -19.48 -4.70 -38.65
CA GLU A 27 -18.38 -5.61 -38.36
C GLU A 27 -17.26 -5.52 -39.41
N HIS A 28 -17.60 -5.46 -40.69
CA HIS A 28 -16.64 -5.35 -41.79
C HIS A 28 -15.86 -4.03 -41.72
N VAL A 29 -16.57 -2.91 -41.59
CA VAL A 29 -15.97 -1.56 -41.52
C VAL A 29 -15.05 -1.43 -40.30
N LEU A 30 -15.46 -1.95 -39.14
CA LEU A 30 -14.62 -1.94 -37.94
C LEU A 30 -13.37 -2.83 -38.11
N GLN A 31 -13.43 -3.90 -38.91
CA GLN A 31 -12.26 -4.76 -39.11
C GLN A 31 -11.29 -4.19 -40.16
N SER A 32 -11.80 -3.52 -41.20
CA SER A 32 -10.96 -2.96 -42.26
C SER A 32 -10.13 -1.76 -41.80
N VAL A 33 -10.60 -1.03 -40.78
CA VAL A 33 -9.93 0.17 -40.24
C VAL A 33 -9.00 -0.12 -39.05
N ARG A 34 -8.84 -1.38 -38.62
CA ARG A 34 -7.94 -1.80 -37.51
C ARG A 34 -6.45 -1.84 -37.88
N MET A 35 -5.97 -0.87 -38.63
CA MET A 35 -4.61 -0.83 -39.18
C MET A 35 -4.09 0.60 -39.22
N ASP A 36 -2.79 0.75 -39.47
CA ASP A 36 -2.16 2.06 -39.58
C ASP A 36 -2.93 2.95 -40.58
N PRO A 37 -3.28 4.21 -40.26
CA PRO A 37 -4.09 5.08 -41.11
C PRO A 37 -3.55 5.25 -42.54
N PHE A 38 -2.25 5.04 -42.76
CA PHE A 38 -1.62 5.10 -44.07
C PHE A 38 -1.75 3.81 -44.90
N GLN A 39 -2.29 2.73 -44.33
CA GLN A 39 -2.51 1.42 -44.99
C GLN A 39 -3.98 1.08 -45.22
N VAL A 40 -4.92 1.93 -44.78
CA VAL A 40 -6.36 1.74 -44.98
C VAL A 40 -6.74 2.11 -46.41
N ASP A 41 -7.54 1.28 -47.10
CA ASP A 41 -8.07 1.60 -48.43
C ASP A 41 -8.96 2.86 -48.34
N LEU A 42 -8.92 3.71 -49.36
CA LEU A 42 -9.76 4.90 -49.45
C LEU A 42 -11.25 4.55 -49.34
N ARG A 43 -11.68 3.40 -49.88
CA ARG A 43 -13.07 2.94 -49.77
C ARG A 43 -13.46 2.58 -48.33
N ASP A 44 -12.63 1.83 -47.63
CA ASP A 44 -12.88 1.46 -46.22
C ASP A 44 -12.91 2.70 -45.31
N LYS A 45 -12.07 3.70 -45.62
CA LYS A 45 -12.07 4.98 -44.92
C LYS A 45 -13.34 5.80 -45.19
N GLU A 46 -13.82 5.85 -46.43
CA GLU A 46 -15.09 6.50 -46.78
C GLU A 46 -16.28 5.82 -46.09
N GLU A 47 -16.29 4.49 -46.00
CA GLU A 47 -17.33 3.73 -45.27
C GLU A 47 -17.32 4.05 -43.77
N TYR A 48 -16.14 4.14 -43.16
CA TYR A 48 -16.00 4.52 -41.76
C TYR A 48 -16.38 5.99 -41.49
N ASP A 49 -15.99 6.92 -42.37
CA ASP A 49 -16.39 8.32 -42.28
C ASP A 49 -17.91 8.49 -42.46
N SER A 50 -18.53 7.68 -43.34
CA SER A 50 -19.98 7.60 -43.48
C SER A 50 -20.65 7.15 -42.18
N LEU A 51 -20.13 6.09 -41.55
CA LEU A 51 -20.59 5.56 -40.28
C LEU A 51 -20.44 6.59 -39.15
N LEU A 52 -19.30 7.30 -39.08
CA LEU A 52 -19.11 8.43 -38.16
C LEU A 52 -20.15 9.53 -38.39
N SER A 53 -20.47 9.82 -39.65
CA SER A 53 -21.40 10.87 -40.04
C SER A 53 -22.86 10.57 -39.66
N ILE A 54 -23.23 9.28 -39.57
CA ILE A 54 -24.54 8.81 -39.11
C ILE A 54 -24.64 8.98 -37.59
N VAL A 55 -23.61 8.53 -36.88
CA VAL A 55 -23.57 8.51 -35.40
C VAL A 55 -23.37 9.91 -34.82
N ASP A 56 -22.83 10.86 -35.59
CA ASP A 56 -22.66 12.27 -35.19
C ASP A 56 -23.98 12.93 -34.75
N SER A 57 -24.08 13.20 -33.44
CA SER A 57 -25.25 13.78 -32.78
C SER A 57 -25.43 15.28 -33.02
N SER A 58 -24.49 15.95 -33.71
CA SER A 58 -24.56 17.39 -33.99
C SER A 58 -25.48 17.77 -35.15
N LYS A 59 -25.93 16.80 -35.96
CA LYS A 59 -26.76 17.05 -37.14
C LYS A 59 -28.26 17.08 -36.78
N LYS A 60 -29.00 18.01 -37.41
CA LYS A 60 -30.48 17.94 -37.47
C LYS A 60 -30.87 16.72 -38.31
N ARG A 61 -31.62 15.79 -37.73
CA ARG A 61 -32.00 14.52 -38.36
C ARG A 61 -33.44 14.56 -38.91
N SER A 62 -33.67 13.90 -40.04
CA SER A 62 -35.00 13.50 -40.49
C SER A 62 -35.44 12.21 -39.78
N TYR A 63 -36.70 11.78 -39.97
CA TYR A 63 -37.20 10.52 -39.39
C TYR A 63 -36.46 9.28 -39.91
N ASP A 64 -36.05 9.28 -41.17
CA ASP A 64 -35.32 8.17 -41.79
C ASP A 64 -33.86 8.12 -41.29
N ASP A 65 -33.24 9.30 -41.08
CA ASP A 65 -31.91 9.39 -40.46
C ASP A 65 -31.90 8.88 -39.01
N GLU A 66 -33.01 9.06 -38.29
CA GLU A 66 -33.17 8.60 -36.91
C GLU A 66 -33.37 7.08 -36.84
N ALA A 67 -34.10 6.49 -37.79
CA ALA A 67 -34.20 5.05 -37.95
C ALA A 67 -32.83 4.42 -38.30
N LEU A 68 -32.10 5.01 -39.26
CA LEU A 68 -30.76 4.56 -39.64
C LEU A 68 -29.77 4.66 -38.48
N LEU A 69 -29.85 5.72 -37.68
CA LEU A 69 -29.06 5.85 -36.46
C LEU A 69 -29.35 4.71 -35.49
N VAL A 70 -30.63 4.44 -35.17
CA VAL A 70 -30.99 3.38 -34.22
C VAL A 70 -30.50 2.02 -34.70
N THR A 71 -30.69 1.70 -35.98
CA THR A 71 -30.22 0.44 -36.57
C THR A 71 -28.69 0.34 -36.53
N THR A 72 -27.98 1.42 -36.85
CA THR A 72 -26.50 1.47 -36.80
C THR A 72 -25.97 1.34 -35.37
N LEU A 73 -26.59 2.03 -34.41
CA LEU A 73 -26.19 1.94 -33.01
C LEU A 73 -26.47 0.54 -32.44
N LYS A 74 -27.59 -0.09 -32.79
CA LYS A 74 -27.90 -1.47 -32.40
C LYS A 74 -26.87 -2.45 -32.97
N ALA A 75 -26.51 -2.30 -34.24
CA ALA A 75 -25.43 -3.05 -34.86
C ALA A 75 -24.07 -2.83 -34.16
N LEU A 76 -23.76 -1.59 -33.77
CA LEU A 76 -22.55 -1.26 -33.00
C LEU A 76 -22.53 -1.93 -31.63
N SER A 77 -23.66 -2.00 -30.92
CA SER A 77 -23.77 -2.70 -29.64
C SER A 77 -23.47 -4.19 -29.77
N GLU A 78 -23.99 -4.83 -30.82
CA GLU A 78 -23.70 -6.23 -31.10
C GLU A 78 -22.23 -6.43 -31.51
N ALA A 79 -21.63 -5.42 -32.17
CA ALA A 79 -20.25 -5.43 -32.64
C ALA A 79 -19.23 -4.84 -31.63
N VAL A 80 -19.62 -4.56 -30.38
CA VAL A 80 -18.76 -3.94 -29.34
C VAL A 80 -17.41 -4.65 -29.19
N SER A 81 -17.37 -5.98 -29.33
CA SER A 81 -16.14 -6.79 -29.26
C SER A 81 -15.12 -6.53 -30.38
N LYS A 82 -15.54 -5.86 -31.46
CA LYS A 82 -14.73 -5.54 -32.64
C LYS A 82 -14.23 -4.10 -32.63
N ILE A 83 -14.75 -3.27 -31.71
CA ILE A 83 -14.34 -1.88 -31.59
C ILE A 83 -12.96 -1.83 -30.93
N ASP A 84 -11.99 -1.35 -31.70
CA ASP A 84 -10.63 -1.10 -31.24
C ASP A 84 -10.48 0.38 -30.88
N ILE A 85 -10.22 0.69 -29.61
CA ILE A 85 -10.17 2.07 -29.12
C ILE A 85 -9.15 2.92 -29.87
N MET A 86 -8.08 2.30 -30.36
CA MET A 86 -6.98 2.99 -31.02
C MET A 86 -7.39 3.58 -32.37
N TYR A 87 -8.27 2.88 -33.07
CA TYR A 87 -8.69 3.25 -34.43
C TYR A 87 -10.09 3.85 -34.44
N HIS A 88 -10.92 3.52 -33.44
CA HIS A 88 -12.33 3.87 -33.41
C HIS A 88 -12.72 4.90 -32.34
N HIS A 89 -11.76 5.68 -31.84
CA HIS A 89 -11.97 6.68 -30.78
C HIS A 89 -13.09 7.69 -31.11
N ALA A 90 -13.13 8.22 -32.34
CA ALA A 90 -14.17 9.17 -32.76
C ALA A 90 -15.57 8.54 -32.78
N LEU A 91 -15.65 7.28 -33.21
CA LEU A 91 -16.91 6.54 -33.27
C LEU A 91 -17.44 6.25 -31.87
N LEU A 92 -16.55 5.84 -30.96
CA LEU A 92 -16.87 5.61 -29.55
C LEU A 92 -17.45 6.86 -28.90
N ASN A 93 -16.80 8.01 -29.11
CA ASN A 93 -17.26 9.26 -28.52
C ASN A 93 -18.63 9.67 -29.06
N ASN A 94 -18.86 9.55 -30.37
CA ASN A 94 -20.17 9.89 -30.96
C ASN A 94 -21.25 8.91 -30.49
N ALA A 95 -20.95 7.59 -30.43
CA ALA A 95 -21.91 6.56 -30.02
C ALA A 95 -22.28 6.70 -28.54
N ALA A 96 -21.34 7.06 -27.67
CA ALA A 96 -21.58 7.23 -26.24
C ALA A 96 -22.50 8.43 -25.91
N VAL A 97 -22.65 9.39 -26.82
CA VAL A 97 -23.63 10.49 -26.66
C VAL A 97 -25.06 10.00 -26.82
N ALA A 98 -25.28 8.85 -27.47
CA ALA A 98 -26.59 8.21 -27.48
C ALA A 98 -26.82 7.49 -26.14
N ASP A 99 -27.77 7.99 -25.33
CA ASP A 99 -28.10 7.50 -23.98
C ASP A 99 -28.31 5.97 -23.92
N GLN A 100 -28.85 5.37 -24.98
CA GLN A 100 -29.12 3.94 -25.08
C GLN A 100 -27.87 3.04 -25.09
N PHE A 101 -26.69 3.56 -25.43
CA PHE A 101 -25.45 2.80 -25.62
C PHE A 101 -24.33 3.22 -24.67
N LEU A 102 -24.60 4.22 -23.83
CA LEU A 102 -23.62 4.75 -22.88
C LEU A 102 -23.08 3.65 -21.97
N ARG A 103 -23.92 2.72 -21.49
CA ARG A 103 -23.50 1.64 -20.59
C ARG A 103 -22.51 0.70 -21.27
N GLU A 104 -22.81 0.27 -22.49
CA GLU A 104 -22.06 -0.69 -23.27
C GLU A 104 -20.71 -0.10 -23.68
N CYS A 105 -20.69 1.18 -24.10
CA CYS A 105 -19.47 1.92 -24.38
C CYS A 105 -18.59 2.05 -23.13
N LEU A 106 -19.14 2.49 -22.00
CA LEU A 106 -18.38 2.59 -20.75
C LEU A 106 -17.86 1.23 -20.28
N GLN A 107 -18.65 0.16 -20.38
CA GLN A 107 -18.22 -1.20 -20.02
C GLN A 107 -17.10 -1.69 -20.93
N MET A 108 -17.18 -1.43 -22.23
CA MET A 108 -16.11 -1.75 -23.18
C MET A 108 -14.81 -1.00 -22.82
N LEU A 109 -14.89 0.30 -22.51
CA LEU A 109 -13.73 1.09 -22.09
C LEU A 109 -13.12 0.53 -20.80
N VAL A 110 -13.94 0.22 -19.78
CA VAL A 110 -13.44 -0.36 -18.52
C VAL A 110 -12.82 -1.74 -18.72
N ASN A 111 -13.35 -2.58 -19.62
CA ASN A 111 -12.75 -3.87 -19.94
C ASN A 111 -11.34 -3.75 -20.53
N ASN A 112 -11.02 -2.61 -21.16
CA ASN A 112 -9.70 -2.32 -21.73
C ASN A 112 -8.68 -1.79 -20.70
N PHE A 113 -9.05 -1.62 -19.43
CA PHE A 113 -8.08 -1.30 -18.37
C PHE A 113 -7.02 -2.40 -18.22
N THR A 114 -7.42 -3.64 -18.54
CA THR A 114 -6.56 -4.81 -18.57
C THR A 114 -6.25 -5.21 -20.00
N PRO A 115 -4.98 -5.48 -20.34
CA PRO A 115 -4.65 -5.96 -21.66
C PRO A 115 -5.25 -7.35 -21.92
N PRO A 116 -5.59 -7.67 -23.19
CA PRO A 116 -6.01 -9.01 -23.58
C PRO A 116 -5.02 -10.09 -23.12
N GLY A 117 -5.52 -11.27 -22.76
CA GLY A 117 -4.73 -12.36 -22.20
C GLY A 117 -3.47 -12.73 -23.01
N SER A 118 -3.53 -12.63 -24.35
CA SER A 118 -2.42 -12.86 -25.27
C SER A 118 -1.25 -11.87 -25.12
N LEU A 119 -1.52 -10.66 -24.64
CA LEU A 119 -0.54 -9.59 -24.47
C LEU A 119 0.07 -9.57 -23.06
N THR A 120 -0.50 -10.33 -22.12
CA THR A 120 -0.01 -10.43 -20.72
C THR A 120 1.45 -10.90 -20.65
N ALA A 121 1.88 -11.74 -21.59
CA ALA A 121 3.26 -12.24 -21.66
C ALA A 121 4.30 -11.16 -22.03
N PHE A 122 3.87 -10.03 -22.58
CA PHE A 122 4.75 -8.95 -23.06
C PHE A 122 4.80 -7.74 -22.12
N ILE A 123 4.12 -7.81 -20.96
CA ILE A 123 3.96 -6.67 -20.04
C ILE A 123 5.29 -6.06 -19.58
N GLY A 124 6.35 -6.85 -19.48
CA GLY A 124 7.68 -6.38 -19.07
C GLY A 124 8.54 -5.73 -20.17
N GLN A 125 8.07 -5.68 -21.43
CA GLN A 125 8.89 -5.13 -22.52
C GLN A 125 8.82 -3.60 -22.57
N PRO A 126 9.95 -2.90 -22.82
CA PRO A 126 9.96 -1.43 -22.87
C PRO A 126 9.09 -0.86 -23.99
N ARG A 127 9.00 -1.56 -25.13
CA ARG A 127 8.09 -1.21 -26.24
C ARG A 127 6.62 -1.30 -25.81
N TRP A 128 6.27 -2.28 -24.98
CA TRP A 128 4.93 -2.42 -24.44
C TRP A 128 4.62 -1.30 -23.43
N LEU A 129 5.55 -0.92 -22.56
CA LEU A 129 5.34 0.15 -21.60
C LEU A 129 5.00 1.49 -22.28
N ALA A 130 5.72 1.84 -23.35
CA ALA A 130 5.42 3.03 -24.14
C ALA A 130 4.01 2.97 -24.76
N ARG A 131 3.65 1.82 -25.35
CA ARG A 131 2.34 1.60 -25.95
C ARG A 131 1.21 1.60 -24.93
N LYS A 132 1.42 1.00 -23.75
CA LYS A 132 0.48 1.00 -22.64
C LYS A 132 0.15 2.43 -22.19
N LYS A 133 1.16 3.28 -22.05
CA LYS A 133 0.97 4.69 -21.69
C LYS A 133 0.13 5.44 -22.71
N GLU A 134 0.37 5.21 -24.01
CA GLU A 134 -0.43 5.78 -25.10
C GLU A 134 -1.90 5.31 -25.04
N ILE A 135 -2.12 4.00 -24.86
CA ILE A 135 -3.46 3.42 -24.74
C ILE A 135 -4.20 4.01 -23.53
N TYR A 136 -3.54 4.11 -22.38
CA TYR A 136 -4.16 4.70 -21.18
C TYR A 136 -4.51 6.17 -21.39
N SER A 137 -3.63 6.95 -22.02
CA SER A 137 -3.92 8.34 -22.36
C SER A 137 -5.17 8.47 -23.23
N GLN A 138 -5.29 7.65 -24.29
CA GLN A 138 -6.46 7.66 -25.17
C GLN A 138 -7.73 7.22 -24.42
N LEU A 139 -7.61 6.20 -23.58
CA LEU A 139 -8.73 5.67 -22.79
C LEU A 139 -9.26 6.71 -21.79
N HIS A 140 -8.36 7.39 -21.09
CA HIS A 140 -8.69 8.45 -20.14
C HIS A 140 -9.31 9.64 -20.86
N GLU A 141 -8.81 9.99 -22.06
CA GLU A 141 -9.38 11.04 -22.90
C GLU A 141 -10.79 10.70 -23.40
N SER A 142 -11.04 9.47 -23.89
CA SER A 142 -12.40 9.02 -24.24
C SER A 142 -13.36 9.15 -23.07
N LEU A 143 -12.99 8.62 -21.90
CA LEU A 143 -13.85 8.65 -20.73
C LEU A 143 -14.14 10.08 -20.28
N ARG A 144 -13.13 10.96 -20.33
CA ARG A 144 -13.30 12.40 -20.04
C ARG A 144 -14.27 13.07 -21.00
N MET A 145 -14.10 12.88 -22.30
CA MET A 145 -14.98 13.45 -23.33
C MET A 145 -16.44 12.99 -23.15
N ILE A 146 -16.65 11.70 -22.86
CA ILE A 146 -17.98 11.15 -22.60
C ILE A 146 -18.57 11.75 -21.33
N SER A 147 -17.77 11.87 -20.26
CA SER A 147 -18.18 12.47 -18.99
C SER A 147 -18.56 13.95 -19.10
N ASP A 148 -17.81 14.72 -19.89
CA ASP A 148 -18.08 16.14 -20.10
C ASP A 148 -19.34 16.36 -20.95
N THR A 149 -19.66 15.42 -21.84
CA THR A 149 -20.82 15.49 -22.73
C THR A 149 -22.10 14.95 -22.07
N VAL A 150 -21.98 13.87 -21.30
CA VAL A 150 -23.13 13.16 -20.70
C VAL A 150 -23.03 13.15 -19.17
N PRO A 151 -23.80 13.99 -18.44
CA PRO A 151 -23.72 14.11 -16.98
C PRO A 151 -24.04 12.83 -16.20
N LEU A 152 -24.73 11.86 -16.81
CA LEU A 152 -25.03 10.56 -16.21
C LEU A 152 -23.82 9.60 -16.25
N ALA A 153 -22.87 9.83 -17.16
CA ALA A 153 -21.75 8.93 -17.40
C ALA A 153 -20.88 8.66 -16.15
N PRO A 154 -20.50 9.65 -15.31
CA PRO A 154 -19.72 9.40 -14.09
C PRO A 154 -20.41 8.46 -13.11
N ARG A 155 -21.74 8.59 -12.97
CA ARG A 155 -22.54 7.73 -12.07
C ARG A 155 -22.56 6.29 -12.59
N MET A 156 -22.76 6.11 -13.89
CA MET A 156 -22.75 4.78 -14.52
C MET A 156 -21.36 4.15 -14.51
N LEU A 157 -20.33 4.95 -14.76
CA LEU A 157 -18.94 4.53 -14.71
C LEU A 157 -18.57 4.03 -13.31
N LYS A 158 -19.02 4.72 -12.26
CA LYS A 158 -18.88 4.26 -10.87
C LYS A 158 -19.44 2.85 -10.65
N ASP A 159 -20.66 2.58 -11.11
CA ASP A 159 -21.28 1.25 -10.97
C ASP A 159 -20.55 0.18 -11.79
N ILE A 160 -20.05 0.53 -12.97
CA ILE A 160 -19.32 -0.38 -13.86
C ILE A 160 -17.95 -0.74 -13.26
N ILE A 161 -17.21 0.25 -12.76
CA ILE A 161 -15.90 0.04 -12.12
C ILE A 161 -16.08 -0.85 -10.89
N ASP A 162 -17.08 -0.58 -10.06
CA ASP A 162 -17.36 -1.39 -8.87
C ASP A 162 -17.57 -2.88 -9.18
N ARG A 163 -18.32 -3.18 -10.25
CA ARG A 163 -18.55 -4.56 -10.72
C ARG A 163 -17.33 -5.19 -11.37
N SER A 164 -16.44 -4.37 -11.93
CA SER A 164 -15.27 -4.79 -12.69
C SER A 164 -14.01 -4.90 -11.84
N MET A 165 -14.07 -4.51 -10.56
CA MET A 165 -12.96 -4.59 -9.63
C MET A 165 -12.32 -6.00 -9.61
N PRO A 166 -10.98 -6.10 -9.65
CA PRO A 166 -10.30 -7.39 -9.60
C PRO A 166 -10.64 -8.16 -8.33
N LYS A 167 -10.81 -9.48 -8.48
CA LYS A 167 -11.12 -10.41 -7.37
C LYS A 167 -9.85 -11.09 -6.88
N LEU A 168 -9.80 -11.55 -5.64
CA LEU A 168 -8.62 -12.21 -5.04
C LEU A 168 -7.98 -13.32 -5.91
N PHE A 169 -8.77 -14.04 -6.71
CA PHE A 169 -8.32 -15.11 -7.60
C PHE A 169 -7.72 -14.62 -8.93
N ASP A 170 -7.91 -13.36 -9.29
CA ASP A 170 -7.29 -12.79 -10.49
C ASP A 170 -5.76 -12.77 -10.35
N ASN A 171 -5.07 -12.86 -11.48
CA ASN A 171 -3.60 -12.82 -11.50
C ASN A 171 -3.08 -11.40 -11.21
N LYS A 172 -1.83 -11.31 -10.71
CA LYS A 172 -1.15 -10.05 -10.36
C LYS A 172 -1.18 -9.04 -11.51
N ALA A 173 -0.84 -9.47 -12.73
CA ALA A 173 -0.75 -8.58 -13.88
C ALA A 173 -2.09 -7.90 -14.22
N LYS A 174 -3.19 -8.65 -14.14
CA LYS A 174 -4.55 -8.14 -14.34
C LYS A 174 -4.92 -7.13 -13.24
N MET A 175 -4.68 -7.46 -11.98
CA MET A 175 -4.96 -6.57 -10.85
C MET A 175 -4.21 -5.24 -10.97
N VAL A 176 -2.90 -5.32 -11.17
CA VAL A 176 -2.00 -4.16 -11.28
C VAL A 176 -2.40 -3.29 -12.46
N SER A 177 -2.60 -3.87 -13.65
CA SER A 177 -2.98 -3.09 -14.84
C SER A 177 -4.35 -2.41 -14.66
N PHE A 178 -5.32 -3.13 -14.08
CA PHE A 178 -6.64 -2.56 -13.83
C PHE A 178 -6.56 -1.36 -12.87
N VAL A 179 -5.91 -1.54 -11.73
CA VAL A 179 -5.82 -0.49 -10.69
C VAL A 179 -5.00 0.71 -11.17
N GLU A 180 -3.93 0.48 -11.93
CA GLU A 180 -3.12 1.55 -12.50
C GLU A 180 -3.90 2.39 -13.51
N CYS A 181 -4.63 1.75 -14.42
CA CYS A 181 -5.49 2.46 -15.37
C CYS A 181 -6.61 3.21 -14.63
N MET A 182 -7.23 2.56 -13.64
CA MET A 182 -8.32 3.13 -12.85
C MET A 182 -7.87 4.37 -12.07
N LEU A 183 -6.78 4.31 -11.31
CA LEU A 183 -6.25 5.45 -10.56
C LEU A 183 -5.78 6.58 -11.48
N GLY A 184 -5.37 6.27 -12.73
CA GLY A 184 -5.08 7.30 -13.73
C GLY A 184 -6.27 8.20 -14.09
N LEU A 185 -7.51 7.80 -13.80
CA LEU A 185 -8.70 8.65 -13.95
C LEU A 185 -8.79 9.74 -12.87
N ASP A 186 -8.12 9.53 -11.74
CA ASP A 186 -8.09 10.44 -10.59
C ASP A 186 -7.04 11.55 -10.78
N ASN A 187 -7.04 12.19 -11.95
CA ASN A 187 -6.08 13.24 -12.31
C ASN A 187 -6.71 14.60 -12.66
N ASP A 188 -8.02 14.66 -12.88
CA ASP A 188 -8.73 15.86 -13.35
C ASP A 188 -10.13 15.97 -12.72
N ARG A 189 -11.04 16.76 -13.31
CA ARG A 189 -12.46 16.87 -12.90
C ARG A 189 -13.19 15.54 -12.69
N MET A 190 -12.76 14.50 -13.42
CA MET A 190 -13.29 13.16 -13.22
C MET A 190 -12.92 12.61 -11.83
N GLY A 191 -11.70 12.87 -11.35
CA GLY A 191 -11.25 12.57 -9.98
C GLY A 191 -12.13 13.22 -8.91
N ASP A 192 -12.56 14.48 -9.11
CA ASP A 192 -13.48 15.14 -8.17
C ASP A 192 -14.82 14.39 -8.02
N LEU A 193 -15.27 13.69 -9.07
CA LEU A 193 -16.55 12.98 -9.11
C LEU A 193 -16.46 11.54 -8.62
N ILE A 194 -15.39 10.82 -9.00
CA ILE A 194 -15.25 9.38 -8.72
C ILE A 194 -14.02 9.01 -7.90
N GLY A 195 -13.03 9.88 -7.73
CA GLY A 195 -11.74 9.62 -7.06
C GLY A 195 -11.89 9.04 -5.66
N ALA A 196 -12.81 9.59 -4.85
CA ALA A 196 -13.10 9.06 -3.52
C ALA A 196 -13.55 7.59 -3.52
N LEU A 197 -14.33 7.19 -4.53
CA LEU A 197 -14.70 5.79 -4.71
C LEU A 197 -13.50 4.96 -5.16
N LEU A 198 -12.71 5.45 -6.12
CA LEU A 198 -11.58 4.73 -6.68
C LEU A 198 -10.57 4.39 -5.58
N LEU A 199 -10.19 5.40 -4.78
CA LEU A 199 -9.31 5.21 -3.64
C LEU A 199 -9.89 4.22 -2.63
N ALA A 200 -11.17 4.34 -2.27
CA ALA A 200 -11.82 3.42 -1.33
C ALA A 200 -11.74 1.98 -1.82
N LYS A 201 -12.04 1.75 -3.10
CA LYS A 201 -12.02 0.40 -3.71
C LYS A 201 -10.62 -0.21 -3.74
N VAL A 202 -9.59 0.59 -4.03
CA VAL A 202 -8.21 0.09 -3.98
C VAL A 202 -7.80 -0.23 -2.55
N VAL A 203 -8.08 0.64 -1.58
CA VAL A 203 -7.72 0.40 -0.18
C VAL A 203 -8.46 -0.80 0.40
N ASP A 204 -9.73 -1.01 0.05
CA ASP A 204 -10.49 -2.20 0.42
C ASP A 204 -9.81 -3.47 -0.13
N LEU A 205 -9.40 -3.46 -1.41
CA LEU A 205 -8.69 -4.57 -2.05
C LEU A 205 -7.32 -4.83 -1.41
N LEU A 206 -6.55 -3.77 -1.12
CA LEU A 206 -5.26 -3.87 -0.42
C LEU A 206 -5.46 -4.52 0.96
N THR A 207 -6.46 -4.06 1.70
CA THR A 207 -6.76 -4.55 3.04
C THR A 207 -7.22 -6.01 3.01
N GLU A 208 -8.05 -6.40 2.04
CA GLU A 208 -8.50 -7.78 1.86
C GLU A 208 -7.33 -8.73 1.52
N LEU A 209 -6.40 -8.30 0.66
CA LEU A 209 -5.19 -9.07 0.36
C LEU A 209 -4.27 -9.18 1.58
N ASP A 210 -4.07 -8.09 2.31
CA ASP A 210 -3.15 -7.99 3.44
C ASP A 210 -3.53 -8.91 4.61
N VAL A 211 -4.82 -8.99 4.95
CA VAL A 211 -5.30 -9.89 6.01
C VAL A 211 -5.05 -11.37 5.67
N ASN A 212 -4.99 -11.71 4.39
CA ASN A 212 -4.72 -13.06 3.91
C ASN A 212 -3.22 -13.41 3.86
N ILE A 213 -2.32 -12.48 4.22
CA ILE A 213 -0.87 -12.73 4.27
C ILE A 213 -0.48 -13.20 5.67
N THR A 214 0.12 -14.38 5.74
CA THR A 214 0.77 -14.91 6.94
C THR A 214 2.28 -14.66 6.93
N TRP A 215 2.98 -14.94 8.01
CA TRP A 215 4.45 -14.76 8.06
C TRP A 215 5.19 -15.84 7.29
N GLU A 216 4.68 -17.07 7.32
CA GLU A 216 5.22 -18.21 6.57
C GLU A 216 5.24 -17.93 5.05
N ASP A 217 4.31 -17.09 4.60
CA ASP A 217 4.17 -16.67 3.22
C ASP A 217 5.24 -15.67 2.75
N ILE A 218 5.81 -14.91 3.68
CA ILE A 218 6.83 -13.87 3.40
C ILE A 218 8.24 -14.45 3.51
N LEU A 219 8.41 -15.50 4.33
CA LEU A 219 9.71 -16.11 4.64
C LEU A 219 10.17 -17.20 3.66
N GLN A 220 9.33 -17.67 2.73
CA GLN A 220 9.71 -18.75 1.83
C GLN A 220 10.62 -18.28 0.68
N ASP A 221 11.77 -18.96 0.55
CA ASP A 221 12.78 -18.77 -0.50
C ASP A 221 12.22 -19.02 -1.91
N GLU A 222 12.91 -18.45 -2.91
CA GLU A 222 12.61 -18.43 -4.36
C GLU A 222 12.25 -19.79 -5.03
N HIS A 223 12.37 -20.91 -4.31
CA HIS A 223 12.06 -22.24 -4.81
C HIS A 223 10.65 -22.77 -4.46
N ASN A 224 9.95 -22.16 -3.51
CA ASN A 224 8.51 -22.35 -3.35
C ASN A 224 7.82 -21.03 -3.67
N LYS A 225 6.83 -21.06 -4.58
CA LYS A 225 6.04 -19.88 -4.96
C LYS A 225 5.64 -19.12 -3.69
N GLY A 226 6.19 -17.91 -3.49
CA GLY A 226 5.73 -17.01 -2.43
C GLY A 226 4.21 -16.86 -2.50
N ASN A 227 3.57 -16.51 -1.38
CA ASN A 227 2.12 -16.39 -1.39
C ASN A 227 1.69 -15.40 -2.47
N ALA A 228 0.85 -15.87 -3.38
CA ALA A 228 0.30 -15.06 -4.46
C ALA A 228 -0.36 -13.77 -3.94
N CYS A 229 -0.87 -13.74 -2.71
CA CYS A 229 -1.42 -12.54 -2.07
C CYS A 229 -0.35 -11.50 -1.78
N ALA A 230 0.83 -11.90 -1.27
CA ALA A 230 1.92 -10.97 -0.97
C ALA A 230 2.49 -10.34 -2.26
N GLU A 231 2.71 -11.15 -3.30
CA GLU A 231 3.18 -10.63 -4.60
C GLU A 231 2.17 -9.68 -5.27
N LYS A 232 0.86 -9.99 -5.16
CA LYS A 232 -0.23 -9.14 -5.65
C LYS A 232 -0.29 -7.83 -4.87
N LEU A 233 -0.25 -7.91 -3.54
CA LEU A 233 -0.28 -6.74 -2.66
C LEU A 233 0.91 -5.83 -2.93
N ASP A 234 2.12 -6.38 -3.06
CA ASP A 234 3.34 -5.63 -3.35
C ASP A 234 3.23 -4.83 -4.65
N GLY A 235 2.73 -5.49 -5.72
CA GLY A 235 2.48 -4.81 -7.00
C GLY A 235 1.43 -3.69 -6.91
N LEU A 236 0.37 -3.89 -6.13
CA LEU A 236 -0.67 -2.87 -5.93
C LEU A 236 -0.18 -1.72 -5.03
N MET A 237 0.63 -2.01 -4.02
CA MET A 237 1.28 -1.00 -3.17
C MET A 237 2.20 -0.09 -4.01
N VAL A 238 2.96 -0.66 -4.96
CA VAL A 238 3.75 0.13 -5.92
C VAL A 238 2.87 1.10 -6.72
N VAL A 239 1.78 0.61 -7.30
CA VAL A 239 0.85 1.45 -8.10
C VAL A 239 0.26 2.57 -7.25
N PHE A 240 -0.16 2.26 -6.01
CA PHE A 240 -0.73 3.25 -5.11
C PHE A 240 0.30 4.31 -4.67
N CYS A 241 1.54 3.90 -4.40
CA CYS A 241 2.62 4.83 -4.05
C CYS A 241 2.97 5.76 -5.23
N GLU A 242 3.01 5.24 -6.46
CA GLU A 242 3.20 6.09 -7.65
C GLU A 242 2.03 7.06 -7.84
N HIS A 243 0.79 6.65 -7.57
CA HIS A 243 -0.38 7.54 -7.58
C HIS A 243 -0.22 8.70 -6.59
N LEU A 244 0.09 8.39 -5.32
CA LEU A 244 0.30 9.42 -4.28
C LEU A 244 1.44 10.38 -4.63
N LYS A 245 2.52 9.84 -5.19
CA LYS A 245 3.65 10.66 -5.66
C LYS A 245 3.21 11.60 -6.78
N SER A 246 2.45 11.10 -7.76
CA SER A 246 1.86 11.94 -8.81
C SER A 246 0.94 13.01 -8.21
N CYS A 247 0.07 12.69 -7.25
CA CYS A 247 -0.77 13.68 -6.57
C CYS A 247 0.06 14.78 -5.90
N LYS A 248 1.21 14.44 -5.30
CA LYS A 248 2.14 15.43 -4.73
C LYS A 248 2.75 16.32 -5.81
N GLU A 249 3.23 15.74 -6.91
CA GLU A 249 3.83 16.47 -8.03
C GLU A 249 2.83 17.46 -8.67
N HIS A 250 1.54 17.13 -8.65
CA HIS A 250 0.45 17.99 -9.15
C HIS A 250 -0.20 18.87 -8.07
N GLY A 251 0.31 18.86 -6.83
CA GLY A 251 -0.19 19.72 -5.74
C GLY A 251 -1.58 19.36 -5.21
N ARG A 252 -2.07 18.15 -5.49
CA ARG A 252 -3.39 17.68 -5.04
C ARG A 252 -3.35 16.92 -3.72
N LEU A 253 -2.19 16.33 -3.37
CA LEU A 253 -2.02 15.40 -2.25
C LEU A 253 -2.84 15.70 -0.98
N PRO A 254 -2.93 16.95 -0.45
CA PRO A 254 -3.78 17.23 0.71
C PRO A 254 -5.26 16.84 0.53
N GLN A 255 -5.83 17.07 -0.65
CA GLN A 255 -7.22 16.73 -0.99
C GLN A 255 -7.43 15.22 -1.03
N GLU A 256 -6.54 14.48 -1.69
CA GLU A 256 -6.58 13.01 -1.65
C GLU A 256 -6.34 12.49 -0.23
N PHE A 257 -5.48 13.15 0.56
CA PHE A 257 -5.20 12.75 1.94
C PHE A 257 -6.41 12.85 2.86
N ASP A 258 -7.25 13.89 2.70
CA ASP A 258 -8.52 14.01 3.42
C ASP A 258 -9.47 12.84 3.15
N ILE A 259 -9.56 12.44 1.89
CA ILE A 259 -10.33 11.27 1.48
C ILE A 259 -9.72 10.00 2.11
N LEU A 260 -8.39 9.86 2.06
CA LEU A 260 -7.69 8.72 2.63
C LEU A 260 -7.84 8.60 4.14
N LYS A 261 -7.86 9.69 4.90
CA LYS A 261 -8.17 9.66 6.35
C LYS A 261 -9.55 9.04 6.61
N THR A 262 -10.54 9.41 5.80
CA THR A 262 -11.90 8.87 5.89
C THR A 262 -11.93 7.38 5.57
N ILE A 263 -11.25 6.96 4.51
CA ILE A 263 -11.14 5.55 4.09
C ILE A 263 -10.36 4.75 5.14
N PHE A 264 -9.23 5.25 5.62
CA PHE A 264 -8.40 4.61 6.64
C PHE A 264 -9.21 4.29 7.89
N ARG A 265 -10.03 5.24 8.37
CA ARG A 265 -10.94 5.01 9.51
C ARG A 265 -11.96 3.90 9.24
N ALA A 266 -12.45 3.84 8.01
CA ALA A 266 -13.51 2.91 7.62
C ALA A 266 -12.97 1.49 7.42
N SER A 267 -11.89 1.36 6.65
CA SER A 267 -11.44 0.10 6.05
C SER A 267 -10.17 -0.45 6.67
N VAL A 268 -9.21 0.39 7.08
CA VAL A 268 -7.90 -0.10 7.57
C VAL A 268 -7.88 -0.20 9.09
N LEU A 269 -8.26 0.87 9.79
CA LEU A 269 -8.14 0.98 11.25
C LEU A 269 -8.95 -0.08 12.01
N ARG A 270 -10.06 -0.55 11.44
CA ARG A 270 -10.92 -1.57 12.06
C ARG A 270 -10.47 -3.00 11.76
N VAL A 271 -9.54 -3.18 10.81
CA VAL A 271 -9.12 -4.50 10.36
C VAL A 271 -7.98 -4.99 11.23
N HIS A 272 -8.21 -6.13 11.88
CA HIS A 272 -7.20 -6.78 12.69
C HIS A 272 -6.16 -7.47 11.81
N LYS A 273 -4.88 -7.39 12.20
CA LYS A 273 -3.74 -8.11 11.61
C LYS A 273 -3.33 -7.71 10.17
N SER A 274 -3.82 -6.58 9.68
CA SER A 274 -3.29 -5.93 8.47
C SER A 274 -1.85 -5.46 8.70
N LYS A 275 -0.89 -5.90 7.89
CA LYS A 275 0.56 -5.67 8.09
C LYS A 275 1.12 -4.58 7.18
N PHE A 276 0.49 -4.32 6.04
CA PHE A 276 1.05 -3.49 4.98
C PHE A 276 0.11 -2.38 4.50
N ALA A 277 -1.21 -2.57 4.50
CA ALA A 277 -2.15 -1.60 3.92
C ALA A 277 -2.06 -0.21 4.59
N GLN A 278 -1.79 -0.16 5.90
CA GLN A 278 -1.54 1.06 6.66
C GLN A 278 -0.34 1.88 6.17
N PHE A 279 0.62 1.27 5.47
CA PHE A 279 1.79 1.97 4.94
C PHE A 279 1.45 2.96 3.82
N ILE A 280 0.25 2.91 3.25
CA ILE A 280 -0.21 3.98 2.35
C ILE A 280 -0.30 5.32 3.09
N MET A 281 -0.75 5.31 4.35
CA MET A 281 -0.82 6.52 5.18
C MET A 281 0.57 6.98 5.57
N PHE A 282 1.46 6.04 5.92
CA PHE A 282 2.86 6.32 6.20
C PHE A 282 3.54 7.03 5.03
N TYR A 283 3.40 6.48 3.82
CA TYR A 283 4.03 7.04 2.64
C TYR A 283 3.45 8.40 2.27
N ALA A 284 2.12 8.58 2.32
CA ALA A 284 1.50 9.89 2.10
C ALA A 284 2.00 10.95 3.11
N CYS A 285 2.13 10.60 4.39
CA CYS A 285 2.72 11.48 5.41
C CYS A 285 4.20 11.77 5.12
N SER A 286 4.95 10.81 4.57
CA SER A 286 6.36 10.99 4.24
C SER A 286 6.59 11.92 3.04
N LEU A 287 5.61 12.01 2.12
CA LEU A 287 5.65 12.94 0.98
C LEU A 287 5.39 14.39 1.39
N ASP A 288 4.63 14.60 2.47
CA ASP A 288 4.32 15.92 3.03
C ASP A 288 4.20 15.86 4.56
N PRO A 289 5.34 15.84 5.29
CA PRO A 289 5.32 15.71 6.74
C PRO A 289 4.68 16.90 7.46
N GLU A 290 4.75 18.10 6.86
CA GLU A 290 4.24 19.33 7.46
C GLU A 290 2.71 19.38 7.46
N ILE A 291 2.08 18.95 6.37
CA ILE A 291 0.61 18.98 6.24
C ILE A 291 0.03 17.60 6.54
N CYS A 292 0.35 16.58 5.73
CA CYS A 292 -0.26 15.26 5.85
C CYS A 292 0.16 14.57 7.16
N GLY A 293 1.44 14.67 7.52
CA GLY A 293 1.96 14.11 8.77
C GLY A 293 1.29 14.71 10.02
N LEU A 294 1.24 16.05 10.10
CA LEU A 294 0.59 16.74 11.20
C LEU A 294 -0.91 16.43 11.29
N GLU A 295 -1.63 16.52 10.17
CA GLU A 295 -3.06 16.23 10.14
C GLU A 295 -3.38 14.79 10.51
N PHE A 296 -2.53 13.83 10.14
CA PHE A 296 -2.72 12.44 10.54
C PHE A 296 -2.53 12.24 12.04
N ALA A 297 -1.50 12.87 12.61
CA ALA A 297 -1.27 12.83 14.05
C ALA A 297 -2.43 13.44 14.85
N LEU A 298 -2.97 14.57 14.39
CA LEU A 298 -4.15 15.20 14.96
C LEU A 298 -5.39 14.31 14.80
N PHE A 299 -5.60 13.75 13.62
CA PHE A 299 -6.71 12.83 13.35
C PHE A 299 -6.70 11.58 14.24
N LEU A 300 -5.54 10.94 14.42
CA LEU A 300 -5.39 9.80 15.34
C LEU A 300 -5.59 10.24 16.79
N SER A 301 -5.13 11.45 17.13
CA SER A 301 -5.33 12.04 18.45
C SER A 301 -6.81 12.26 18.74
N ASP A 302 -7.57 12.84 17.81
CA ASP A 302 -9.02 13.06 17.90
C ASP A 302 -9.83 11.77 18.01
N ILE A 303 -9.39 10.71 17.32
CA ILE A 303 -9.99 9.37 17.48
C ILE A 303 -9.84 8.88 18.92
N PHE A 304 -8.69 9.16 19.53
CA PHE A 304 -8.36 8.69 20.87
C PHE A 304 -8.98 9.58 21.97
N ILE A 305 -8.89 10.92 21.87
CA ILE A 305 -9.37 11.91 22.85
C ILE A 305 -9.79 13.19 22.12
N LYS A 306 -10.93 13.80 22.46
CA LYS A 306 -11.31 15.13 21.94
C LYS A 306 -10.48 16.23 22.61
N LYS A 307 -9.36 16.70 22.02
CA LYS A 307 -8.62 17.95 22.41
C LYS A 307 -7.39 18.23 21.50
N GLU A 308 -7.09 19.51 21.26
CA GLU A 308 -6.02 20.06 20.39
C GLU A 308 -4.67 20.29 21.15
N GLU A 309 -3.98 19.24 21.60
CA GLU A 309 -2.66 19.33 22.26
C GLU A 309 -1.65 18.30 21.69
N ASP A 310 -0.35 18.45 22.03
CA ASP A 310 0.71 17.50 21.64
C ASP A 310 0.38 16.05 22.04
N SER A 311 0.71 15.09 21.17
CA SER A 311 0.23 13.71 21.30
C SER A 311 0.76 12.98 22.53
N ILE A 312 2.02 13.22 22.93
CA ILE A 312 2.61 12.61 24.13
C ILE A 312 2.03 13.25 25.39
N SER A 313 2.00 14.59 25.43
CA SER A 313 1.46 15.36 26.56
C SER A 313 0.02 14.93 26.88
N ARG A 314 -0.81 14.83 25.85
CA ARG A 314 -2.22 14.41 25.95
C ARG A 314 -2.39 12.97 26.45
N LEU A 315 -1.54 12.04 26.02
CA LEU A 315 -1.58 10.65 26.51
C LEU A 315 -1.22 10.58 27.99
N VAL A 316 -0.20 11.35 28.41
CA VAL A 316 0.22 11.44 29.80
C VAL A 316 -0.88 12.05 30.66
N ASP A 317 -1.45 13.19 30.26
CA ASP A 317 -2.52 13.86 31.01
C ASP A 317 -3.75 12.96 31.17
N TRP A 318 -4.15 12.24 30.11
CA TRP A 318 -5.23 11.27 30.20
C TRP A 318 -4.92 10.13 31.19
N CYS A 319 -3.66 9.64 31.23
CA CYS A 319 -3.24 8.64 32.22
C CYS A 319 -3.32 9.17 33.65
N VAL A 320 -2.93 10.43 33.88
CA VAL A 320 -3.03 11.08 35.20
C VAL A 320 -4.48 11.21 35.64
N ASP A 321 -5.35 11.74 34.78
CA ASP A 321 -6.79 11.86 35.05
C ASP A 321 -7.41 10.49 35.38
N TYR A 322 -6.97 9.45 34.68
CA TYR A 322 -7.41 8.08 34.94
C TYR A 322 -6.94 7.57 36.31
N CYS A 323 -5.68 7.78 36.66
CA CYS A 323 -5.13 7.45 37.99
C CYS A 323 -5.93 8.13 39.10
N ASP A 324 -6.18 9.42 38.98
CA ASP A 324 -6.96 10.20 39.96
C ASP A 324 -8.39 9.65 40.11
N LEU A 325 -9.04 9.28 38.99
CA LEU A 325 -10.35 8.67 39.02
C LEU A 325 -10.35 7.31 39.75
N GLN A 326 -9.36 6.46 39.50
CA GLN A 326 -9.25 5.15 40.15
C GLN A 326 -8.94 5.26 41.65
N ASN A 327 -8.10 6.23 42.04
CA ASN A 327 -7.83 6.51 43.45
C ASN A 327 -9.10 6.94 44.22
N ASN A 328 -10.04 7.61 43.55
CA ASN A 328 -11.31 8.03 44.14
C ASN A 328 -12.37 6.91 44.22
N ILE A 329 -12.37 5.96 43.27
CA ILE A 329 -13.39 4.89 43.16
C ILE A 329 -12.96 3.61 43.90
N GLY A 330 -11.67 3.45 44.16
CA GLY A 330 -11.07 2.22 44.71
C GLY A 330 -10.57 1.31 43.58
N ILE A 331 -9.38 0.74 43.78
CA ILE A 331 -8.64 0.03 42.73
C ILE A 331 -9.21 -1.37 42.50
N THR A 332 -9.73 -1.61 41.29
CA THR A 332 -10.03 -2.99 40.86
C THR A 332 -8.77 -3.62 40.28
N THR A 333 -8.36 -4.80 40.74
CA THR A 333 -7.03 -5.36 40.38
C THR A 333 -7.01 -6.13 39.06
N LYS A 334 -8.11 -6.19 38.30
CA LYS A 334 -8.19 -6.98 37.07
C LYS A 334 -7.66 -6.17 35.88
N PRO A 335 -6.56 -6.57 35.22
CA PRO A 335 -5.97 -5.78 34.14
C PRO A 335 -6.92 -5.49 32.97
N ILE A 336 -7.84 -6.42 32.69
CA ILE A 336 -8.86 -6.29 31.64
C ILE A 336 -9.80 -5.09 31.82
N ASN A 337 -9.96 -4.59 33.06
CA ASN A 337 -10.80 -3.42 33.33
C ASN A 337 -10.08 -2.09 33.02
N HIS A 338 -8.77 -2.11 32.86
CA HIS A 338 -7.92 -0.93 32.71
C HIS A 338 -7.16 -0.95 31.37
N GLN A 339 -7.71 -1.64 30.35
CA GLN A 339 -7.02 -1.86 29.07
C GLN A 339 -6.56 -0.58 28.38
N ILE A 340 -7.39 0.46 28.34
CA ILE A 340 -7.04 1.74 27.71
C ILE A 340 -5.89 2.42 28.46
N PHE A 341 -5.85 2.25 29.79
CA PHE A 341 -4.77 2.79 30.63
C PHE A 341 -3.42 2.15 30.33
N TYR A 342 -3.36 0.83 30.32
CA TYR A 342 -2.12 0.13 30.00
C TYR A 342 -1.70 0.32 28.53
N ALA A 343 -2.65 0.39 27.59
CA ALA A 343 -2.34 0.70 26.19
C ALA A 343 -1.74 2.10 26.04
N SER A 344 -2.27 3.08 26.78
CA SER A 344 -1.73 4.46 26.80
C SER A 344 -0.34 4.52 27.41
N CYS A 345 -0.13 3.84 28.55
CA CYS A 345 1.19 3.74 29.18
C CYS A 345 2.21 3.09 28.22
N GLN A 346 1.83 1.97 27.60
CA GLN A 346 2.67 1.26 26.64
C GLN A 346 3.01 2.12 25.43
N ALA A 347 2.05 2.86 24.87
CA ALA A 347 2.28 3.75 23.74
C ALA A 347 3.27 4.88 24.09
N VAL A 348 3.13 5.51 25.26
CA VAL A 348 4.05 6.55 25.71
C VAL A 348 5.46 5.99 25.92
N MET A 349 5.59 4.83 26.58
CA MET A 349 6.89 4.17 26.76
C MET A 349 7.53 3.83 25.41
N TYR A 350 6.76 3.26 24.48
CA TYR A 350 7.23 2.91 23.13
C TYR A 350 7.72 4.13 22.33
N ILE A 351 6.97 5.23 22.35
CA ILE A 351 7.39 6.49 21.69
C ILE A 351 8.71 6.97 22.27
N LEU A 352 8.88 6.92 23.60
CA LEU A 352 10.11 7.34 24.26
C LEU A 352 11.28 6.40 23.95
N CYS A 353 11.08 5.10 23.80
CA CYS A 353 12.15 4.19 23.33
C CYS A 353 12.75 4.62 21.98
N PHE A 354 11.93 5.16 21.06
CA PHE A 354 12.42 5.61 19.75
C PHE A 354 12.90 7.07 19.75
N ARG A 355 12.27 7.95 20.54
CA ARG A 355 12.42 9.40 20.40
C ARG A 355 13.07 10.09 21.59
N LEU A 356 13.31 9.41 22.72
CA LEU A 356 13.80 10.06 23.93
C LEU A 356 15.10 10.83 23.68
N ARG A 357 16.07 10.22 22.99
CA ARG A 357 17.33 10.92 22.67
C ARG A 357 17.09 12.19 21.87
N SER A 358 16.27 12.12 20.82
CA SER A 358 15.94 13.28 19.98
C SER A 358 15.24 14.37 20.77
N ILE A 359 14.30 14.01 21.65
CA ILE A 359 13.59 14.95 22.54
C ILE A 359 14.57 15.64 23.50
N MET A 360 15.54 14.89 24.04
CA MET A 360 16.53 15.39 24.99
C MET A 360 17.52 16.40 24.37
N ASP A 361 17.72 16.35 23.05
CA ASP A 361 18.60 17.27 22.33
C ASP A 361 17.98 18.69 22.19
N TYR A 362 16.66 18.84 22.36
CA TYR A 362 15.97 20.13 22.28
C TYR A 362 15.55 20.64 23.67
N PRO A 363 16.07 21.79 24.14
CA PRO A 363 15.82 22.28 25.51
C PRO A 363 14.34 22.47 25.88
N ASN A 364 13.52 22.98 24.94
CA ASN A 364 12.10 23.22 25.19
C ASN A 364 11.33 21.90 25.35
N LEU A 365 11.57 20.93 24.46
CA LEU A 365 10.92 19.61 24.52
C LEU A 365 11.39 18.83 25.76
N LYS A 366 12.68 18.91 26.08
CA LYS A 366 13.21 18.36 27.34
C LYS A 366 12.51 18.95 28.56
N ALA A 367 12.38 20.27 28.64
CA ALA A 367 11.71 20.91 29.76
C ALA A 367 10.23 20.47 29.87
N GLN A 368 9.52 20.37 28.74
CA GLN A 368 8.15 19.84 28.71
C GLN A 368 8.09 18.40 29.21
N LEU A 369 8.99 17.53 28.74
CA LEU A 369 9.05 16.12 29.15
C LEU A 369 9.32 15.98 30.67
N PHE A 370 10.21 16.80 31.23
CA PHE A 370 10.54 16.76 32.66
C PHE A 370 9.42 17.31 33.56
N ASN A 371 8.53 18.17 33.02
CA ASN A 371 7.38 18.67 33.73
C ASN A 371 6.21 17.68 33.77
N MET A 372 6.25 16.63 32.94
CA MET A 372 5.24 15.58 32.93
C MET A 372 5.38 14.65 34.14
N PRO A 373 4.27 14.24 34.79
CA PRO A 373 4.30 13.46 36.03
C PRO A 373 4.52 11.96 35.80
N PHE A 374 5.56 11.57 35.06
CA PHE A 374 5.88 10.15 34.77
C PHE A 374 5.98 9.30 36.04
N GLY A 375 6.66 9.81 37.07
CA GLY A 375 6.82 9.08 38.34
C GLY A 375 5.49 8.69 38.99
N TYR A 376 4.47 9.55 38.89
CA TYR A 376 3.13 9.27 39.43
C TYR A 376 2.45 8.11 38.71
N ILE A 377 2.54 8.09 37.37
CA ILE A 377 1.93 7.03 36.54
C ILE A 377 2.66 5.70 36.78
N LEU A 378 3.99 5.70 36.73
CA LEU A 378 4.80 4.48 36.79
C LEU A 378 4.74 3.78 38.16
N THR A 379 4.57 4.54 39.25
CA THR A 379 4.48 4.01 40.62
C THR A 379 3.04 3.78 41.08
N HIS A 380 2.06 3.97 40.19
CA HIS A 380 0.65 3.79 40.53
C HIS A 380 0.34 2.33 40.93
N PRO A 381 -0.58 2.06 41.88
CA PRO A 381 -0.87 0.68 42.32
C PRO A 381 -1.58 -0.20 41.27
N LEU A 382 -1.82 0.33 40.07
CA LEU A 382 -2.20 -0.46 38.90
C LEU A 382 -1.00 -1.16 38.24
N GLU A 383 0.22 -0.86 38.69
CA GLU A 383 1.47 -1.52 38.29
C GLU A 383 1.66 -1.59 36.76
N PRO A 384 1.57 -0.47 36.01
CA PRO A 384 1.67 -0.49 34.55
C PRO A 384 2.97 -1.14 34.04
N LEU A 385 4.07 -0.99 34.77
CA LEU A 385 5.37 -1.61 34.47
C LEU A 385 5.33 -3.15 34.51
N LYS A 386 4.41 -3.77 35.28
CA LYS A 386 4.25 -5.24 35.33
C LYS A 386 3.29 -5.78 34.27
N VAL A 387 2.44 -4.91 33.72
CA VAL A 387 1.33 -5.29 32.83
C VAL A 387 1.68 -5.04 31.36
N CYS A 388 2.37 -3.94 31.06
CA CYS A 388 2.84 -3.64 29.70
C CYS A 388 3.90 -4.63 29.22
N LEU A 389 4.14 -4.67 27.91
CA LEU A 389 5.08 -5.61 27.28
C LEU A 389 6.50 -5.45 27.87
N PRO A 390 7.12 -6.52 28.42
CA PRO A 390 8.40 -6.43 29.13
C PRO A 390 9.52 -5.79 28.32
N SER A 391 9.65 -6.16 27.05
CA SER A 391 10.68 -5.61 26.15
C SER A 391 10.57 -4.10 25.92
N ILE A 392 9.35 -3.52 25.97
CA ILE A 392 9.18 -2.06 25.90
C ILE A 392 9.58 -1.44 27.24
N VAL A 393 9.12 -2.05 28.33
CA VAL A 393 9.36 -1.56 29.70
C VAL A 393 10.86 -1.53 29.98
N ASP A 394 11.57 -2.62 29.71
CA ASP A 394 13.01 -2.74 29.98
C ASP A 394 13.82 -1.70 29.19
N GLU A 395 13.50 -1.53 27.91
CA GLU A 395 14.17 -0.54 27.06
C GLU A 395 13.87 0.89 27.50
N PHE A 396 12.59 1.19 27.79
CA PHE A 396 12.17 2.51 28.28
C PHE A 396 12.90 2.84 29.59
N LEU A 397 12.90 1.91 30.54
CA LEU A 397 13.57 2.09 31.83
C LEU A 397 15.06 2.33 31.65
N ARG A 398 15.75 1.56 30.77
CA ARG A 398 17.18 1.77 30.47
C ARG A 398 17.44 3.18 29.94
N GLN A 399 16.68 3.61 28.93
CA GLN A 399 16.89 4.92 28.32
C GLN A 399 16.54 6.07 29.27
N ALA A 400 15.45 5.93 30.02
CA ALA A 400 14.98 6.93 30.98
C ALA A 400 15.95 7.09 32.17
N LYS A 401 16.59 6.00 32.62
CA LYS A 401 17.68 6.04 33.60
C LYS A 401 18.85 6.86 33.11
N ALA A 402 19.32 6.57 31.89
CA ALA A 402 20.43 7.29 31.27
C ALA A 402 20.10 8.77 31.04
N ALA A 403 18.83 9.09 30.75
CA ALA A 403 18.32 10.46 30.61
C ALA A 403 18.02 11.17 31.94
N ARG A 404 18.02 10.46 33.07
CA ARG A 404 17.62 10.93 34.40
C ARG A 404 16.18 11.47 34.45
N LEU A 405 15.27 10.80 33.75
CA LEU A 405 13.86 11.22 33.63
C LEU A 405 13.07 11.02 34.95
N PHE A 406 13.43 10.03 35.77
CA PHE A 406 12.84 9.78 37.09
C PHE A 406 13.87 9.20 38.07
N ASN A 407 13.53 9.19 39.37
CA ASN A 407 14.43 8.76 40.43
C ASN A 407 14.72 7.25 40.40
N ALA A 408 15.92 6.86 40.84
CA ALA A 408 16.41 5.47 40.84
C ALA A 408 15.56 4.48 41.66
N SER A 409 14.65 4.95 42.54
CA SER A 409 13.75 4.08 43.31
C SER A 409 12.74 3.32 42.47
N VAL A 410 12.44 3.78 41.24
CA VAL A 410 11.56 3.07 40.29
C VAL A 410 12.22 1.81 39.73
N HIS A 411 13.57 1.72 39.77
CA HIS A 411 14.32 0.62 39.16
C HIS A 411 14.50 -0.62 40.04
N SER A 412 14.58 -0.50 41.36
CA SER A 412 15.07 -1.61 42.19
C SER A 412 14.07 -2.75 42.40
N GLU A 413 12.85 -2.66 41.88
CA GLU A 413 11.79 -3.66 42.08
C GLU A 413 11.49 -4.52 40.83
N PHE A 414 12.17 -4.26 39.71
CA PHE A 414 11.74 -4.77 38.38
C PHE A 414 12.76 -5.67 37.65
N GLU A 415 13.95 -5.91 38.21
CA GLU A 415 15.04 -6.63 37.52
C GLU A 415 14.83 -8.15 37.33
N ASP A 416 13.71 -8.74 37.77
CA ASP A 416 13.56 -10.21 37.77
C ASP A 416 12.14 -10.75 37.47
N ALA A 417 11.38 -10.07 36.61
CA ALA A 417 10.02 -10.50 36.25
C ALA A 417 9.97 -11.26 34.92
N LEU A 418 10.03 -12.60 35.01
CA LEU A 418 9.46 -13.51 34.00
C LEU A 418 8.07 -12.99 33.57
N GLU A 419 7.71 -13.05 32.28
CA GLU A 419 6.45 -12.51 31.73
C GLU A 419 5.26 -12.83 32.67
N SER A 420 4.80 -11.80 33.40
CA SER A 420 3.81 -11.95 34.46
C SER A 420 2.50 -12.50 33.90
N ASP A 421 1.77 -13.34 34.63
CA ASP A 421 0.43 -13.78 34.25
C ASP A 421 -0.55 -12.59 34.06
N LEU A 422 -0.21 -11.41 34.61
CA LEU A 422 -0.89 -10.13 34.36
C LEU A 422 -0.67 -9.58 32.94
N SER A 423 0.53 -9.76 32.37
CA SER A 423 0.83 -9.40 30.97
C SER A 423 0.03 -10.28 30.00
N LYS A 424 -0.09 -11.59 30.30
CA LYS A 424 -0.92 -12.52 29.52
C LYS A 424 -2.41 -12.17 29.51
N THR A 425 -2.91 -11.58 30.60
CA THR A 425 -4.32 -11.20 30.73
C THR A 425 -4.64 -9.83 30.14
N PHE A 426 -3.66 -8.93 30.04
CA PHE A 426 -3.81 -7.60 29.42
C PHE A 426 -4.06 -7.68 27.91
N GLY A 427 -3.29 -8.48 27.18
CA GLY A 427 -3.50 -8.67 25.75
C GLY A 427 -4.83 -9.33 25.36
N GLY A 428 -5.55 -9.93 26.33
CA GLY A 428 -6.79 -10.67 26.09
C GLY A 428 -6.59 -11.88 25.17
N MET A 429 -7.70 -12.45 24.66
CA MET A 429 -7.64 -13.59 23.72
C MET A 429 -6.95 -13.26 22.37
N ASN A 430 -6.74 -11.97 22.07
CA ASN A 430 -6.25 -11.48 20.76
C ASN A 430 -4.86 -10.82 20.79
N ARG A 431 -4.20 -10.73 21.96
CA ARG A 431 -2.84 -10.18 22.18
C ARG A 431 -2.48 -8.97 21.29
N LEU A 432 -3.32 -7.94 21.29
CA LEU A 432 -3.07 -6.70 20.53
C LEU A 432 -1.89 -5.88 21.09
N ASP A 433 -1.48 -6.17 22.33
CA ASP A 433 -0.28 -5.64 23.01
C ASP A 433 1.03 -5.96 22.28
N MET A 434 1.04 -7.01 21.45
CA MET A 434 2.19 -7.41 20.64
C MET A 434 2.10 -6.98 19.18
N PHE A 435 1.02 -6.29 18.77
CA PHE A 435 0.80 -5.91 17.38
C PHE A 435 1.20 -4.45 17.14
N PHE A 436 2.28 -4.23 16.40
CA PHE A 436 2.76 -2.91 16.03
C PHE A 436 2.41 -2.62 14.57
N PRO A 437 1.54 -1.64 14.27
CA PRO A 437 1.08 -1.38 12.91
C PRO A 437 2.18 -0.96 11.93
N PHE A 438 3.30 -0.43 12.41
CA PHE A 438 4.40 0.01 11.55
C PHE A 438 5.67 -0.81 11.80
N ASP A 439 5.50 -2.11 11.99
CA ASP A 439 6.62 -3.06 12.02
C ASP A 439 7.41 -3.07 10.70
N PRO A 440 8.66 -3.58 10.70
CA PRO A 440 9.51 -3.56 9.52
C PRO A 440 8.80 -4.06 8.27
N TYR A 441 8.78 -3.21 7.25
CA TYR A 441 8.13 -3.47 5.97
C TYR A 441 8.91 -4.53 5.18
N LEU A 442 8.23 -5.59 4.71
CA LEU A 442 8.86 -6.76 4.10
C LEU A 442 8.52 -6.98 2.61
N LEU A 443 7.60 -6.22 2.04
CA LEU A 443 7.25 -6.38 0.62
C LEU A 443 8.38 -5.84 -0.27
N LYS A 444 8.90 -6.68 -1.16
CA LYS A 444 10.19 -6.46 -1.83
C LYS A 444 10.19 -5.29 -2.80
N GLU A 445 9.18 -5.18 -3.67
CA GLU A 445 9.16 -4.17 -4.74
C GLU A 445 8.81 -2.78 -4.21
N SER A 446 7.84 -2.71 -3.28
CA SER A 446 7.32 -1.46 -2.69
C SER A 446 8.15 -0.94 -1.52
N ASP A 447 9.06 -1.73 -0.95
CA ASP A 447 9.96 -1.28 0.12
C ASP A 447 10.77 -0.03 -0.24
N ARG A 448 11.08 0.17 -1.53
CA ARG A 448 11.76 1.37 -2.03
C ARG A 448 11.08 2.70 -1.70
N TYR A 449 9.76 2.70 -1.46
CA TYR A 449 9.01 3.90 -1.07
C TYR A 449 9.03 4.13 0.45
N MET A 450 9.11 3.05 1.23
CA MET A 450 9.06 3.10 2.69
C MET A 450 10.46 3.33 3.29
N ARG A 451 11.44 2.55 2.82
CA ARG A 451 12.81 2.51 3.34
C ARG A 451 13.49 3.87 3.55
N PRO A 452 13.36 4.86 2.64
CA PRO A 452 14.05 6.15 2.82
C PRO A 452 13.58 6.93 4.06
N ASN A 453 12.33 6.73 4.47
CA ASN A 453 11.71 7.46 5.57
C ASN A 453 11.40 6.56 6.78
N PHE A 454 11.69 5.25 6.68
CA PHE A 454 11.42 4.28 7.74
C PHE A 454 12.62 4.15 8.68
N GLU A 455 12.36 4.33 9.97
CA GLU A 455 13.38 4.22 11.01
C GLU A 455 13.39 2.82 11.60
N TYR A 456 14.41 2.04 11.25
CA TYR A 456 14.63 0.73 11.84
C TYR A 456 15.24 0.89 13.24
N TRP A 457 14.96 -0.07 14.13
CA TRP A 457 15.50 -0.04 15.50
C TRP A 457 17.02 0.12 15.54
N SER A 458 17.74 -0.56 14.64
CA SER A 458 19.21 -0.47 14.55
C SER A 458 19.73 0.93 14.18
N MET A 459 18.87 1.84 13.72
CA MET A 459 19.21 3.23 13.42
C MET A 459 18.95 4.19 14.60
N VAL A 460 18.23 3.74 15.63
CA VAL A 460 17.83 4.57 16.76
C VAL A 460 19.03 4.86 17.64
N LYS A 461 19.31 6.15 17.87
CA LYS A 461 20.33 6.58 18.81
C LYS A 461 19.76 6.56 20.23
N THR A 462 20.28 5.69 21.08
CA THR A 462 19.83 5.58 22.48
C THR A 462 20.54 6.60 23.37
N THR A 463 19.97 6.85 24.55
CA THR A 463 20.54 7.78 25.53
C THR A 463 21.76 7.23 26.27
N TYR A 464 21.98 5.91 26.25
CA TYR A 464 23.08 5.24 26.96
C TYR A 464 24.32 4.97 26.08
N ASN A 465 24.23 5.05 24.75
CA ASN A 465 25.38 4.82 23.85
C ASN A 465 26.52 5.85 23.99
N ASN A 466 26.31 6.96 24.70
CA ASN A 466 27.30 8.02 24.89
C ASN A 466 28.21 7.82 26.12
N TYR A 467 28.07 6.70 26.84
CA TYR A 467 28.90 6.40 28.01
C TYR A 467 30.11 5.50 27.71
N ASN A 468 30.26 4.99 26.47
CA ASN A 468 31.33 4.06 26.10
C ASN A 468 32.53 4.71 25.38
N SER A 469 32.62 6.05 25.29
CA SER A 469 33.73 6.73 24.59
C SER A 469 34.72 7.49 25.48
N ASP A 470 34.45 7.64 26.78
CA ASP A 470 35.15 8.65 27.60
C ASP A 470 35.98 8.05 28.76
N VAL A 471 36.42 6.81 28.63
CA VAL A 471 37.38 6.17 29.56
C VAL A 471 38.38 5.33 28.77
N ASP A 472 39.37 5.99 28.19
CA ASP A 472 40.71 5.42 27.94
C ASP A 472 41.61 6.51 27.36
N ASP A 473 42.25 7.29 28.24
CA ASP A 473 43.53 7.96 27.96
C ASP A 473 44.08 8.59 29.25
N GLU A 474 44.60 7.75 30.16
CA GLU A 474 45.61 8.18 31.12
C GLU A 474 46.48 6.98 31.56
N LEU A 475 47.28 6.45 30.63
CA LEU A 475 48.40 5.57 30.99
C LEU A 475 49.68 6.39 31.06
N VAL A 476 50.13 6.58 32.30
CA VAL A 476 51.36 7.23 32.70
C VAL A 476 52.54 6.29 32.44
N ASP A 477 53.56 6.80 31.74
CA ASP A 477 54.86 6.19 31.47
C ASP A 477 55.51 5.58 32.74
N LEU A 478 55.81 4.27 32.71
CA LEU A 478 56.84 3.65 33.54
C LEU A 478 57.61 2.58 32.75
N ASP A 479 58.89 2.89 32.52
CA ASP A 479 59.98 2.05 31.97
C ASP A 479 60.06 0.63 32.57
N ALA A 480 60.29 -0.38 31.73
CA ALA A 480 61.19 -1.52 32.02
C ALA A 480 61.50 -2.37 30.75
N PRO A 481 62.66 -3.06 30.69
CA PRO A 481 63.33 -3.46 29.45
C PRO A 481 63.05 -4.89 28.94
N GLU A 482 63.50 -5.14 27.71
CA GLU A 482 63.48 -6.39 26.92
C GLU A 482 63.75 -7.71 27.71
N MET A 483 62.98 -8.78 27.41
CA MET A 483 63.48 -10.12 27.02
C MET A 483 62.35 -11.18 26.81
N ASN A 484 62.25 -11.67 25.56
CA ASN A 484 62.26 -13.07 25.07
C ASN A 484 61.37 -14.22 25.67
N VAL A 485 60.57 -14.82 24.75
CA VAL A 485 59.95 -16.18 24.60
C VAL A 485 59.28 -16.93 25.77
N GLY A 486 58.07 -17.44 25.49
CA GLY A 486 57.71 -18.83 25.77
C GLY A 486 56.24 -19.15 26.10
N SER A 487 55.49 -19.64 25.10
CA SER A 487 54.51 -20.74 25.17
C SER A 487 53.29 -20.71 26.14
N LEU A 488 52.11 -20.91 25.52
CA LEU A 488 50.94 -21.71 25.93
C LEU A 488 49.76 -21.04 26.68
N ASP A 489 48.56 -21.35 26.13
CA ASP A 489 47.18 -21.26 26.66
C ASP A 489 46.55 -19.89 26.92
N ASP A 490 45.88 -19.38 25.88
CA ASP A 490 44.81 -18.38 26.00
C ASP A 490 43.47 -19.10 26.24
N HIS A 491 43.06 -19.15 27.50
CA HIS A 491 41.65 -19.17 27.86
C HIS A 491 41.16 -17.72 27.88
N VAL A 492 40.70 -17.22 26.72
CA VAL A 492 39.95 -15.96 26.65
C VAL A 492 38.53 -16.27 27.11
N GLU A 493 38.16 -15.79 28.29
CA GLU A 493 36.76 -15.56 28.65
C GLU A 493 36.19 -14.58 27.61
N ILE A 494 35.26 -15.07 26.79
CA ILE A 494 34.46 -14.25 25.90
C ILE A 494 33.48 -13.50 26.82
N ASP A 495 33.76 -12.23 27.07
CA ASP A 495 32.79 -11.28 27.60
C ASP A 495 31.69 -11.11 26.53
N LEU A 496 30.58 -11.82 26.74
CA LEU A 496 29.40 -11.74 25.87
C LEU A 496 28.68 -10.43 26.20
N ASN A 497 28.91 -9.43 25.36
CA ASN A 497 28.22 -8.14 25.39
C ASN A 497 26.69 -8.33 25.45
N SER A 498 26.08 -7.79 26.51
CA SER A 498 24.64 -7.75 26.76
C SER A 498 23.79 -7.04 25.68
N ASP A 499 24.42 -6.32 24.73
CA ASP A 499 23.71 -5.52 23.73
C ASP A 499 23.09 -6.36 22.61
N ASP A 500 23.70 -7.50 22.24
CA ASP A 500 23.18 -8.39 21.18
C ASP A 500 21.86 -9.08 21.59
N ASP A 501 21.73 -9.46 22.87
CA ASP A 501 20.51 -10.07 23.42
C ASP A 501 19.32 -9.10 23.47
N LEU A 502 19.61 -7.79 23.47
CA LEU A 502 18.61 -6.73 23.54
C LEU A 502 18.16 -6.25 22.17
N GLU A 503 19.04 -6.13 21.19
CA GLU A 503 18.61 -5.99 19.78
C GLU A 503 17.75 -7.21 19.38
N TYR A 504 18.15 -8.41 19.82
CA TYR A 504 17.36 -9.62 19.66
C TYR A 504 15.99 -9.53 20.36
N SER A 505 15.90 -8.97 21.57
CA SER A 505 14.64 -8.82 22.33
C SER A 505 13.74 -7.69 21.81
N MET A 506 14.31 -6.62 21.25
CA MET A 506 13.57 -5.57 20.54
C MET A 506 12.95 -6.11 19.25
N ASN A 507 13.67 -6.98 18.54
CA ASN A 507 13.13 -7.72 17.40
C ASN A 507 12.04 -8.74 17.79
N LYS A 508 11.88 -9.09 19.08
CA LYS A 508 10.70 -9.85 19.58
C LYS A 508 9.45 -9.00 19.75
N MET A 509 9.57 -7.66 19.71
CA MET A 509 8.41 -6.76 19.68
C MET A 509 7.80 -6.65 18.30
N SER A 510 8.53 -7.11 17.30
CA SER A 510 8.04 -7.16 15.94
C SER A 510 7.25 -8.45 15.72
N ILE A 511 6.03 -8.35 15.20
CA ILE A 511 5.33 -9.49 14.61
C ILE A 511 6.06 -9.97 13.34
N THR A 512 6.88 -9.10 12.72
CA THR A 512 7.80 -9.45 11.63
C THR A 512 8.89 -10.41 12.14
N PRO A 513 9.09 -11.58 11.51
CA PRO A 513 10.09 -12.57 11.93
C PRO A 513 11.54 -12.06 11.84
N ASN A 514 12.41 -12.58 12.71
CA ASN A 514 13.77 -12.09 12.94
C ASN A 514 14.73 -12.29 11.73
N ARG A 515 15.52 -11.24 11.40
CA ARG A 515 16.61 -11.26 10.40
C ARG A 515 17.69 -12.32 10.66
N SER A 516 17.91 -12.77 11.89
CA SER A 516 18.89 -13.84 12.20
C SER A 516 18.55 -15.17 11.50
N PHE A 517 17.27 -15.44 11.20
CA PHE A 517 16.85 -16.57 10.37
C PHE A 517 17.31 -16.43 8.91
N PHE A 518 17.45 -15.20 8.39
CA PHE A 518 17.86 -14.94 7.02
C PHE A 518 19.37 -15.15 6.80
N HIS A 519 20.21 -14.86 7.80
CA HIS A 519 21.66 -15.06 7.69
C HIS A 519 22.06 -16.53 7.87
N GLN A 520 21.35 -17.27 8.74
CA GLN A 520 21.66 -18.68 8.99
C GLN A 520 21.25 -19.61 7.84
N ILE A 521 20.23 -19.23 7.05
CA ILE A 521 19.80 -19.97 5.85
C ILE A 521 20.71 -19.66 4.64
N MET A 522 21.23 -18.43 4.52
CA MET A 522 22.25 -18.10 3.51
C MET A 522 23.61 -18.74 3.81
N ALA A 523 24.01 -18.85 5.08
CA ALA A 523 25.26 -19.52 5.45
C ALA A 523 25.19 -21.06 5.29
N ASN A 524 24.00 -21.66 5.32
CA ASN A 524 23.79 -23.10 5.14
C ASN A 524 23.44 -23.52 3.71
N SER A 525 23.34 -22.58 2.76
CA SER A 525 23.12 -22.87 1.33
C SER A 525 24.39 -22.83 0.47
N ASP A 526 25.55 -22.53 1.07
CA ASP A 526 26.84 -22.47 0.36
C ASP A 526 27.73 -23.73 0.51
N THR A 527 27.13 -24.88 0.88
CA THR A 527 27.79 -26.18 0.72
C THR A 527 27.22 -26.93 -0.48
N GLY A 528 27.56 -26.44 -1.68
CA GLY A 528 27.15 -26.99 -2.96
C GLY A 528 28.30 -27.14 -3.95
N LEU A 529 29.11 -28.19 -3.75
CA LEU A 529 29.71 -28.99 -4.83
C LEU A 529 30.61 -28.28 -5.86
N THR A 530 31.88 -28.06 -5.51
CA THR A 530 32.95 -28.14 -6.52
C THR A 530 33.18 -29.61 -6.91
N MET A 531 32.77 -29.98 -8.13
CA MET A 531 33.09 -31.28 -8.74
C MET A 531 34.60 -31.45 -8.97
N PRO A 532 35.16 -32.66 -8.73
CA PRO A 532 36.60 -32.89 -8.71
C PRO A 532 37.16 -33.12 -10.13
N ALA A 533 38.17 -32.34 -10.51
CA ALA A 533 38.94 -32.58 -11.72
C ALA A 533 40.43 -32.42 -11.45
N ARG A 534 41.13 -33.54 -11.18
CA ARG A 534 42.42 -33.90 -11.81
C ARG A 534 42.96 -35.21 -11.26
N ILE A 535 42.98 -36.19 -12.16
CA ILE A 535 43.66 -37.48 -12.08
C ILE A 535 45.15 -37.26 -11.79
N ARG A 536 45.69 -37.93 -10.76
CA ARG A 536 47.15 -38.08 -10.56
C ARG A 536 47.62 -39.40 -11.22
N PRO A 537 48.82 -39.44 -11.84
CA PRO A 537 49.35 -40.66 -12.45
C PRO A 537 49.79 -41.66 -11.38
N SER A 538 49.48 -42.93 -11.63
CA SER A 538 49.92 -44.10 -10.86
C SER A 538 51.44 -44.25 -10.85
N VAL A 539 52.04 -44.31 -9.67
CA VAL A 539 53.38 -44.84 -9.44
C VAL A 539 53.26 -46.18 -8.72
N SER A 540 53.74 -47.24 -9.36
CA SER A 540 53.82 -48.59 -8.81
C SER A 540 54.88 -48.66 -7.69
N PRO A 541 54.67 -49.44 -6.61
CA PRO A 541 55.72 -49.69 -5.61
C PRO A 541 56.75 -50.72 -6.12
N PRO A 542 57.97 -50.73 -5.58
CA PRO A 542 59.02 -51.65 -5.98
C PRO A 542 58.86 -53.04 -5.35
N SER A 543 59.21 -54.04 -6.18
CA SER A 543 59.50 -55.46 -5.88
C SER A 543 58.33 -56.35 -5.46
#